data_AF-A0A151UGA8-F1
#
_entry.id   AF-A0A151UGA8-F1
#
_cell.length_a   1.000
_cell.length_b   1.000
_cell.length_c   1.000
_cell.angle_alpha   90.00
_cell.angle_beta   90.00
_cell.angle_gamma   90.00
#
_symmetry.space_group_name_H-M   'P 1'
#
loop_
_entity.id
_entity.type
_entity.pdbx_description
1 polymer ?
#
loop_
_entity_poly.entity_id
_entity_poly.type
_entity_poly.pdbx_seq_one_letter_code
_entity_poly.pdbx_strand_id
1 'polypeptide(L)' 'VISHRSGETEDSTIADLAVGTAAGQIKTGSLCRSDRVAKYNQLLRIEELTNAAYRGKAEFKGLN' A
#
# COMPACT_ATOMS: atom_id res chain seq x y z
N VAL A 1 0.34 -8.86 -4.92
CA VAL A 1 0.63 -8.22 -3.63
C VAL A 1 2.02 -7.62 -3.68
N ILE A 2 2.16 -6.30 -3.53
CA ILE A 2 3.46 -5.65 -3.36
C ILE A 2 3.83 -5.66 -1.87
N SER A 3 5.10 -5.89 -1.51
CA SER A 3 5.48 -6.06 -0.11
C SER A 3 6.80 -5.40 0.28
N HIS A 4 6.90 -5.06 1.56
CA HIS A 4 8.13 -4.58 2.19
C HIS A 4 9.21 -5.67 2.34
N ARG A 5 10.37 -5.30 2.89
CA ARG A 5 11.46 -6.20 3.33
C ARG A 5 11.67 -6.11 4.86
N SER A 6 12.46 -7.01 5.44
CA SER A 6 12.69 -7.02 6.90
C SER A 6 13.46 -5.78 7.39
N GLY A 7 14.43 -5.29 6.61
CA GLY A 7 15.03 -3.97 6.77
C GLY A 7 14.36 -2.97 5.83
N GLU A 8 13.83 -1.88 6.37
CA GLU A 8 13.18 -0.81 5.61
C GLU A 8 13.70 0.56 6.03
N THR A 9 13.54 1.51 5.13
CA THR A 9 13.77 2.94 5.36
C THR A 9 12.42 3.66 5.42
N GLU A 10 12.43 4.98 5.47
CA GLU A 10 11.23 5.80 5.30
C GLU A 10 10.76 5.93 3.85
N ASP A 11 11.53 5.42 2.88
CA ASP A 11 11.14 5.41 1.46
C ASP A 11 9.75 4.79 1.30
N SER A 12 8.86 5.47 0.60
CA SER A 12 7.46 5.02 0.47
C SER A 12 7.09 4.62 -0.96
N THR A 13 8.08 4.45 -1.84
CA THR A 13 7.90 4.18 -3.27
C THR A 13 7.03 2.96 -3.55
N ILE A 14 7.03 1.96 -2.66
CA ILE A 14 6.17 0.77 -2.82
C ILE A 14 4.66 1.06 -2.69
N ALA A 15 4.28 2.17 -2.03
CA ALA A 15 2.89 2.63 -1.97
C ALA A 15 2.46 3.18 -3.34
N ASP A 16 3.26 4.07 -3.93
CA ASP A 16 3.05 4.62 -5.27
C ASP A 16 3.04 3.52 -6.33
N LEU A 17 3.97 2.56 -6.25
CA LEU A 17 4.02 1.41 -7.14
C LEU A 17 2.73 0.57 -7.05
N ALA A 18 2.18 0.39 -5.83
CA ALA A 18 0.96 -0.39 -5.65
C ALA A 18 -0.28 0.28 -6.25
N VAL A 19 -0.39 1.60 -6.12
CA VAL A 19 -1.49 2.35 -6.72
C VAL A 19 -1.30 2.47 -8.24
N GLY A 20 -0.11 2.86 -8.70
CA GLY A 20 0.19 3.10 -10.11
C GLY A 20 0.09 1.86 -11.00
N THR A 21 0.28 0.66 -10.43
CA THR A 21 0.09 -0.62 -11.14
C THR A 21 -1.29 -1.24 -10.92
N ALA A 22 -2.18 -0.58 -10.17
CA ALA A 22 -3.46 -1.14 -9.73
C ALA A 22 -3.31 -2.55 -9.12
N ALA A 23 -2.28 -2.74 -8.27
CA ALA A 23 -1.93 -4.05 -7.72
C ALA A 23 -3.02 -4.64 -6.80
N GLY A 24 -3.94 -3.80 -6.30
CA GLY A 24 -5.08 -4.17 -5.46
C GLY A 24 -4.71 -4.51 -4.01
N GLN A 25 -3.50 -4.99 -3.75
CA GLN A 25 -3.06 -5.42 -2.43
C GLN A 25 -1.60 -5.06 -2.16
N ILE A 26 -1.34 -4.55 -0.96
CA ILE A 26 -0.01 -4.21 -0.43
C ILE A 26 0.18 -4.80 0.98
N LYS A 27 1.39 -5.27 1.27
CA LYS A 27 1.81 -5.80 2.57
C LYS A 27 3.03 -5.04 3.07
N THR A 28 2.81 -3.98 3.86
CA THR A 28 3.88 -3.06 4.27
C THR A 28 4.20 -3.05 5.77
N GLY A 29 3.69 -4.01 6.54
CA GLY A 29 4.10 -4.28 7.92
C GLY A 29 3.03 -3.95 8.96
N SER A 30 3.43 -3.91 10.23
CA SER A 30 2.53 -3.51 11.32
C SER A 30 2.33 -2.00 11.36
N LEU A 31 1.35 -1.53 12.13
CA LEU A 31 1.07 -0.11 12.38
C LEU A 31 2.01 0.50 13.43
N CYS A 32 3.26 0.03 13.47
CA CYS A 32 4.28 0.52 14.38
C CYS A 32 5.61 0.65 13.63
N ARG A 33 6.49 1.50 14.18
CA ARG A 33 7.76 1.95 13.59
C ARG A 33 7.59 2.81 12.33
N SER A 34 8.36 3.90 12.29
CA SER A 34 8.23 4.94 11.25
C SER A 34 8.53 4.43 9.84
N ASP A 35 9.44 3.45 9.69
CA ASP A 35 9.76 2.81 8.41
C ASP A 35 8.56 2.11 7.75
N ARG A 36 7.59 1.64 8.55
CA ARG A 36 6.36 1.00 8.07
C ARG A 36 5.23 2.00 7.89
N VAL A 37 5.05 2.86 8.89
CA VAL A 37 4.01 3.90 8.90
C VAL A 37 4.19 4.88 7.73
N ALA A 38 5.42 5.17 7.30
CA ALA A 38 5.68 6.04 6.14
C ALA A 38 4.94 5.61 4.87
N LYS A 39 4.82 4.30 4.61
CA LYS A 39 4.10 3.76 3.44
C LYS A 39 2.59 3.90 3.59
N TYR A 40 2.04 3.69 4.78
CA TYR A 40 0.62 3.94 5.05
C TYR A 40 0.26 5.42 4.89
N ASN A 41 1.10 6.31 5.41
CA ASN A 41 0.92 7.75 5.25
C ASN A 41 1.01 8.18 3.78
N GLN A 42 1.79 7.49 2.95
CA GLN A 42 1.83 7.75 1.51
C GLN A 42 0.53 7.28 0.83
N LEU A 43 -0.03 6.14 1.22
CA LEU A 43 -1.34 5.71 0.72
C LEU A 43 -2.45 6.71 1.05
N LEU A 44 -2.45 7.28 2.26
CA LEU A 44 -3.39 8.34 2.65
C LEU A 44 -3.21 9.59 1.78
N ARG A 45 -1.96 10.05 1.58
CA ARG A 45 -1.66 11.20 0.71
C ARG A 45 -2.11 10.96 -0.75
N ILE A 46 -1.88 9.75 -1.28
CA ILE A 46 -2.34 9.39 -2.62
C ILE A 46 -3.88 9.41 -2.69
N GLU A 47 -4.55 8.87 -1.68
CA GLU A 47 -6.01 8.85 -1.62
C GLU A 47 -6.61 10.26 -1.56
N GLU A 48 -6.04 11.16 -0.74
CA GLU A 48 -6.43 12.58 -0.68
C GLU A 48 -6.27 13.29 -2.03
N LEU A 49 -5.24 12.96 -2.81
CA LEU A 49 -4.93 13.60 -4.09
C LEU A 49 -5.76 13.06 -5.26
N THR A 50 -6.03 11.76 -5.29
CA THR A 50 -6.62 11.11 -6.47
C THR A 50 -8.04 10.59 -6.26
N ASN A 51 -8.51 10.53 -5.00
CA ASN A 51 -9.75 9.86 -4.61
C ASN A 51 -9.81 8.42 -5.16
N ALA A 52 -8.71 7.68 -5.00
CA ALA A 52 -8.56 6.34 -5.57
C ALA A 52 -9.59 5.35 -4.98
N ALA A 53 -10.14 4.47 -5.82
CA ALA A 53 -11.14 3.50 -5.38
C ALA A 53 -10.54 2.39 -4.50
N TYR A 54 -11.10 2.18 -3.30
CA TYR A 54 -10.81 1.03 -2.45
C TYR A 54 -11.76 -0.13 -2.75
N ARG A 55 -11.24 -1.21 -3.33
CA ARG A 55 -12.06 -2.33 -3.85
C ARG A 55 -12.30 -3.46 -2.83
N GLY A 56 -11.68 -3.40 -1.65
CA GLY A 56 -11.92 -4.33 -0.54
C GLY A 56 -11.90 -5.80 -0.97
N LYS A 57 -12.96 -6.55 -0.65
CA LYS A 57 -13.07 -7.98 -1.00
C LYS A 57 -13.03 -8.26 -2.51
N ALA A 58 -13.38 -7.29 -3.36
CA ALA A 58 -13.35 -7.47 -4.81
C ALA A 58 -11.93 -7.60 -5.39
N GLU A 59 -10.88 -7.35 -4.60
CA GLU A 59 -9.49 -7.59 -5.00
C GLU A 59 -9.06 -9.06 -4.93
N PHE A 60 -9.84 -9.90 -4.26
CA PHE A 60 -9.59 -11.34 -4.17
C PHE A 60 -10.13 -12.06 -5.42
N LYS A 61 -9.37 -11.98 -6.52
CA LYS A 61 -9.70 -12.65 -7.78
C LYS A 61 -9.61 -14.17 -7.61
N GLY A 62 -10.61 -14.91 -8.08
CA GLY A 62 -10.61 -16.38 -8.10
C GLY A 62 -11.04 -17.06 -6.80
N LEU A 63 -11.52 -16.31 -5.82
CA LEU A 63 -12.25 -16.83 -4.66
C LEU A 63 -13.74 -16.70 -4.98
N ASN A 64 -14.36 -17.82 -5.40
CA ASN A 64 -15.81 -17.93 -5.58
C ASN A 64 -16.51 -18.08 -4.22
#